data_AF-A0A9P8I998-F1
#
_entry.id   AF-A0A9P8I998-F1
#
_cell.length_a   1.000
_cell.length_b   1.000
_cell.length_c   1.000
_cell.angle_alpha   90.00
_cell.angle_beta   90.00
_cell.angle_gamma   90.00
#
_symmetry.space_group_name_H-M   'P 1'
#
loop_
_entity.id
_entity.type
_entity.pdbx_description
1 polymer ?
#
loop_
_entity_poly.entity_id
_entity_poly.type
_entity_poly.pdbx_seq_one_letter_code
_entity_poly.pdbx_strand_id
1 'polypeptide(L)'
;MEGFPMRSWSIRIYLLNEQGEEIPATLFEKVTYKLHPTFSNPTPTIKTPPFLLKEEGWGEFDMEIVFHTVEKGGDHSIAHDLNFQKETYDAKHTLTFKNPKPALLKALAESGSVPGDAQDIGNGAGASASAKRTADSHKSKKKGTKTIDMDKLADGLQKLQEDDLLQVVQMVHDNKAPDTYIKNDVEQGEFHVDLYTLPDALIKMLWEYVTSKVEV
;
A
#
# COMPACT_ATOMS: atom_id res chain seq x y z
N MET A 1 -34.14 -37.05 8.29
CA MET A 1 -32.87 -36.35 8.56
C MET A 1 -32.78 -35.27 7.50
N GLU A 2 -33.21 -34.06 7.83
CA GLU A 2 -33.16 -32.92 6.89
C GLU A 2 -31.70 -32.52 6.75
N GLY A 3 -31.07 -32.91 5.65
CA GLY A 3 -29.74 -32.43 5.30
C GLY A 3 -29.83 -30.97 4.87
N PHE A 4 -28.84 -30.16 5.24
CA PHE A 4 -28.71 -28.81 4.71
C PHE A 4 -28.63 -28.87 3.18
N PRO A 5 -29.31 -27.96 2.45
CA PRO A 5 -29.31 -27.99 0.99
C PRO A 5 -27.90 -27.72 0.46
N MET A 6 -27.43 -28.57 -0.45
CA MET A 6 -26.18 -28.36 -1.17
C MET A 6 -26.32 -27.15 -2.10
N ARG A 7 -25.32 -26.27 -2.13
CA ARG A 7 -25.31 -25.08 -2.98
C ARG A 7 -24.07 -25.08 -3.85
N SER A 8 -24.25 -24.74 -5.12
CA SER A 8 -23.15 -24.35 -5.99
C SER A 8 -22.94 -22.85 -5.83
N TRP A 9 -21.69 -22.45 -5.59
CA TRP A 9 -21.32 -21.06 -5.42
C TRP A 9 -20.07 -20.74 -6.21
N SER A 10 -19.88 -19.46 -6.52
CA SER A 10 -18.70 -19.00 -7.24
C SER A 10 -18.25 -17.63 -6.79
N ILE A 11 -16.93 -17.41 -6.77
CA ILE A 11 -16.32 -16.13 -6.41
C ILE A 11 -15.51 -15.64 -7.62
N ARG A 12 -15.70 -14.37 -7.97
CA ARG A 12 -14.93 -13.69 -9.03
C ARG A 12 -14.35 -12.40 -8.47
N ILE A 13 -13.20 -12.00 -9.01
CA ILE A 13 -12.44 -10.84 -8.57
C ILE A 13 -12.23 -9.91 -9.76
N TYR A 14 -12.54 -8.64 -9.55
CA TYR A 14 -12.35 -7.54 -10.48
C TYR A 14 -11.84 -6.32 -9.71
N LEU A 15 -11.29 -5.34 -10.43
CA LEU A 15 -10.98 -4.03 -9.87
C LEU A 15 -12.05 -3.04 -10.29
N LEU A 16 -12.14 -1.95 -9.54
CA LEU A 16 -12.89 -0.77 -9.94
C LEU A 16 -11.90 0.30 -10.39
N ASN A 17 -12.13 0.88 -11.57
CA ASN A 17 -11.36 2.06 -12.00
C ASN A 17 -11.87 3.33 -11.29
N GLU A 18 -11.26 4.49 -11.59
CA GLU A 18 -11.69 5.79 -11.04
C GLU A 18 -13.15 6.14 -11.34
N GLN A 19 -13.71 5.62 -12.43
CA GLN A 19 -15.09 5.80 -12.86
C GLN A 19 -16.05 4.80 -12.19
N GLY A 20 -15.53 3.84 -11.41
CA GLY A 20 -16.29 2.79 -10.75
C GLY A 20 -16.69 1.62 -11.66
N GLU A 21 -16.06 1.48 -12.84
CA GLU A 21 -16.30 0.39 -13.77
C GLU A 21 -15.47 -0.84 -13.43
N GLU A 22 -16.04 -2.04 -13.65
CA GLU A 22 -15.34 -3.31 -13.47
C GLU A 22 -14.27 -3.49 -14.56
N ILE A 23 -13.02 -3.60 -14.16
CA ILE A 23 -11.90 -3.95 -15.05
C ILE A 23 -11.23 -5.26 -14.59
N PRO A 24 -10.57 -6.00 -15.50
CA PRO A 24 -9.82 -7.19 -15.12
C PRO A 24 -8.74 -6.87 -14.08
N ALA A 25 -8.60 -7.74 -13.09
CA ALA A 25 -7.63 -7.57 -12.01
C ALA A 25 -6.20 -8.00 -12.42
N THR A 26 -5.63 -7.32 -13.42
CA THR A 26 -4.31 -7.62 -14.03
C THR A 26 -3.13 -7.37 -13.10
N LEU A 27 -3.32 -6.60 -12.01
CA LEU A 27 -2.26 -6.31 -11.04
C LEU A 27 -1.84 -7.54 -10.20
N PHE A 28 -2.62 -8.62 -10.25
CA PHE A 28 -2.33 -9.87 -9.56
C PHE A 28 -1.86 -10.95 -10.54
N GLU A 29 -0.75 -11.62 -10.20
CA GLU A 29 -0.28 -12.81 -10.92
C GLU A 29 -1.18 -14.02 -10.62
N LYS A 30 -1.66 -14.11 -9.38
CA LYS A 30 -2.49 -15.22 -8.89
C LYS A 30 -3.24 -14.83 -7.62
N VAL A 31 -4.33 -15.54 -7.37
CA VAL A 31 -5.11 -15.46 -6.13
C VAL A 31 -5.20 -16.85 -5.51
N THR A 32 -4.94 -16.93 -4.22
CA THR A 32 -5.09 -18.15 -3.42
C THR A 32 -6.27 -17.99 -2.47
N TYR A 33 -7.25 -18.89 -2.56
CA TYR A 33 -8.38 -18.91 -1.64
C TYR A 33 -8.08 -19.91 -0.52
N LYS A 34 -8.21 -19.52 0.75
CA LYS A 34 -8.08 -20.43 1.89
C LYS A 34 -9.46 -20.84 2.36
N LEU A 35 -9.97 -21.92 1.76
CA LEU A 35 -11.27 -22.49 2.04
C LEU A 35 -11.28 -23.26 3.37
N HIS A 36 -12.47 -23.65 3.82
CA HIS A 36 -12.62 -24.51 4.99
C HIS A 36 -11.88 -25.86 4.79
N PRO A 37 -11.28 -26.46 5.83
CA PRO A 37 -10.50 -27.72 5.68
C PRO A 37 -11.29 -28.94 5.17
N THR A 38 -12.62 -28.86 5.08
CA THR A 38 -13.47 -29.94 4.57
C THR A 38 -13.47 -30.05 3.04
N PHE A 39 -12.99 -29.03 2.32
CA PHE A 39 -12.84 -29.09 0.87
C PHE A 39 -11.67 -30.00 0.48
N SER A 40 -11.81 -30.71 -0.64
CA SER A 40 -10.77 -31.63 -1.14
C SER A 40 -9.46 -30.91 -1.48
N ASN A 41 -9.57 -29.69 -2.00
CA ASN A 41 -8.48 -28.73 -2.15
C ASN A 41 -8.82 -27.48 -1.32
N PRO A 42 -8.34 -27.38 -0.07
CA PRO A 42 -8.69 -26.25 0.80
C PRO A 42 -7.92 -24.97 0.46
N THR A 43 -6.88 -25.04 -0.38
CA THR A 43 -6.08 -23.86 -0.76
C THR A 43 -5.88 -23.74 -2.28
N PRO A 44 -6.94 -23.62 -3.09
CA PRO A 44 -6.80 -23.48 -4.53
C PRO A 44 -6.17 -22.13 -4.90
N THR A 45 -5.26 -22.17 -5.86
CA THR A 45 -4.62 -20.99 -6.45
C THR A 45 -5.02 -20.86 -7.92
N ILE A 46 -5.59 -19.72 -8.30
CA ILE A 46 -6.02 -19.39 -9.65
C ILE A 46 -5.14 -18.27 -10.19
N LYS A 47 -4.66 -18.40 -11.44
CA LYS A 47 -3.62 -17.53 -12.02
C LYS A 47 -4.13 -16.53 -13.07
N THR A 48 -5.41 -16.57 -13.40
CA THR A 48 -5.97 -15.79 -14.51
C THR A 48 -7.21 -15.03 -14.04
N PRO A 49 -7.28 -13.70 -14.25
CA PRO A 49 -8.51 -12.94 -14.06
C PRO A 49 -9.68 -13.57 -14.85
N PRO A 50 -10.92 -13.58 -14.29
CA PRO A 50 -11.35 -12.93 -13.05
C PRO A 50 -11.14 -13.81 -11.80
N PHE A 51 -10.14 -14.69 -11.82
CA PHE A 51 -9.79 -15.60 -10.72
C PHE A 51 -10.96 -16.46 -10.24
N LEU A 52 -11.81 -16.88 -11.18
CA LEU A 52 -13.09 -17.53 -10.92
C LEU A 52 -12.95 -18.86 -10.17
N LEU A 53 -13.33 -18.88 -8.90
CA LEU A 53 -13.48 -20.09 -8.10
C LEU A 53 -14.93 -20.59 -8.21
N LYS A 54 -15.11 -21.89 -8.39
CA LYS A 54 -16.42 -22.56 -8.35
C LYS A 54 -16.31 -23.80 -7.48
N GLU A 55 -17.24 -23.93 -6.55
CA GLU A 55 -17.26 -25.04 -5.59
C GLU A 55 -18.71 -25.34 -5.18
N GLU A 56 -18.88 -26.47 -4.48
CA GLU A 56 -20.17 -26.83 -3.92
C GLU A 56 -20.04 -27.09 -2.41
N GLY A 57 -21.01 -26.62 -1.64
CA GLY A 57 -21.01 -26.80 -0.19
C GLY A 57 -22.36 -26.48 0.43
N TRP A 58 -22.56 -26.95 1.67
CA TRP A 58 -23.78 -26.73 2.44
C TRP A 58 -23.61 -25.66 3.53
N GLY A 59 -22.37 -25.29 3.85
CA GLY A 59 -22.03 -24.40 4.96
C GLY A 59 -21.53 -23.03 4.50
N GLU A 60 -21.77 -22.04 5.36
CA GLU A 60 -21.21 -20.69 5.30
C GLU A 60 -19.92 -20.65 6.11
N PHE A 61 -18.95 -19.84 5.70
CA PHE A 61 -17.67 -19.71 6.41
C PHE A 61 -16.90 -18.46 5.99
N ASP A 62 -16.09 -17.95 6.91
CA ASP A 62 -15.06 -16.95 6.61
C ASP A 62 -13.86 -17.63 5.93
N MET A 63 -13.38 -17.02 4.87
CA MET A 63 -12.16 -17.44 4.17
C MET A 63 -11.18 -16.29 4.04
N GLU A 64 -9.89 -16.62 3.97
CA GLU A 64 -8.87 -15.65 3.59
C GLU A 64 -8.60 -15.77 2.09
N ILE A 65 -8.66 -14.64 1.38
CA ILE A 65 -8.28 -14.55 -0.03
C ILE A 65 -6.95 -13.80 -0.10
N VAL A 66 -5.91 -14.50 -0.58
CA VAL A 66 -4.55 -13.98 -0.71
C VAL A 66 -4.28 -13.61 -2.16
N PHE A 67 -4.05 -12.33 -2.41
CA PHE A 67 -3.68 -11.77 -3.69
C PHE A 67 -2.16 -11.68 -3.79
N HIS A 68 -1.59 -12.26 -4.84
CA HIS A 68 -0.17 -12.17 -5.12
C HIS A 68 0.05 -11.18 -6.26
N THR A 69 0.68 -10.06 -5.97
CA THR A 69 0.93 -9.02 -6.96
C THR A 69 1.99 -9.44 -7.98
N VAL A 70 1.92 -8.83 -9.17
CA VAL A 70 2.96 -9.00 -10.20
C VAL A 70 4.35 -8.62 -9.68
N GLU A 71 5.39 -9.24 -10.25
CA GLU A 71 6.81 -8.94 -9.99
C GLU A 71 7.22 -9.01 -8.50
N LYS A 72 6.53 -9.86 -7.72
CA LYS A 72 6.74 -10.00 -6.27
C LYS A 72 6.63 -8.62 -5.59
N GLY A 73 5.60 -7.87 -5.94
CA GLY A 73 5.28 -6.56 -5.34
C GLY A 73 4.70 -6.64 -3.92
N GLY A 74 4.54 -7.86 -3.38
CA GLY A 74 3.93 -8.14 -2.09
C GLY A 74 2.65 -8.96 -2.20
N ASP A 75 2.27 -9.58 -1.10
CA ASP A 75 1.00 -10.31 -0.97
C ASP A 75 0.03 -9.48 -0.14
N HIS A 76 -1.25 -9.51 -0.51
CA HIS A 76 -2.33 -8.88 0.24
C HIS A 76 -3.37 -9.93 0.62
N SER A 77 -3.85 -9.88 1.84
CA SER A 77 -4.91 -10.77 2.31
C SER A 77 -6.17 -9.98 2.64
N ILE A 78 -7.33 -10.52 2.28
CA ILE A 78 -8.63 -10.06 2.77
C ILE A 78 -9.37 -11.22 3.42
N ALA A 79 -10.17 -10.90 4.44
CA ALA A 79 -11.21 -11.80 4.92
C ALA A 79 -12.46 -11.64 4.05
N HIS A 80 -13.05 -12.76 3.65
CA HIS A 80 -14.29 -12.80 2.89
C HIS A 80 -15.25 -13.78 3.55
N ASP A 81 -16.46 -13.30 3.84
CA ASP A 81 -17.55 -14.13 4.36
C ASP A 81 -18.31 -14.74 3.18
N LEU A 82 -18.27 -16.07 3.06
CA LEU A 82 -19.16 -16.81 2.17
C LEU A 82 -20.47 -17.10 2.89
N ASN A 83 -21.52 -16.37 2.52
CA ASN A 83 -22.85 -16.59 3.05
C ASN A 83 -23.91 -16.74 1.95
N PHE A 84 -25.09 -17.24 2.33
CA PHE A 84 -26.20 -17.50 1.44
C PHE A 84 -27.41 -16.59 1.73
N GLN A 85 -27.17 -15.43 2.37
CA GLN A 85 -28.22 -14.44 2.66
C GLN A 85 -28.79 -13.82 1.37
N LYS A 86 -27.96 -13.71 0.33
CA LYS A 86 -28.33 -13.24 -1.02
C LYS A 86 -27.81 -14.22 -2.07
N GLU A 87 -28.53 -14.34 -3.19
CA GLU A 87 -28.08 -15.15 -4.33
C GLU A 87 -26.81 -14.59 -4.98
N THR A 88 -26.62 -13.27 -4.90
CA THR A 88 -25.41 -12.58 -5.36
C THR A 88 -25.18 -11.36 -4.49
N TYR A 89 -23.91 -11.11 -4.15
CA TYR A 89 -23.48 -9.93 -3.42
C TYR A 89 -22.05 -9.57 -3.83
N ASP A 90 -21.70 -8.30 -3.65
CA ASP A 90 -20.35 -7.79 -3.85
C ASP A 90 -19.74 -7.38 -2.51
N ALA A 91 -18.47 -7.75 -2.31
CA ALA A 91 -17.67 -7.31 -1.17
C ALA A 91 -16.56 -6.38 -1.68
N LYS A 92 -16.65 -5.09 -1.34
CA LYS A 92 -15.66 -4.08 -1.76
C LYS A 92 -14.54 -3.99 -0.74
N HIS A 93 -13.30 -4.14 -1.21
CA HIS A 93 -12.10 -4.03 -0.39
C HIS A 93 -11.15 -2.99 -0.98
N THR A 94 -10.52 -2.18 -0.13
CA THR A 94 -9.48 -1.23 -0.53
C THR A 94 -8.11 -1.82 -0.20
N LEU A 95 -7.24 -1.91 -1.20
CA LEU A 95 -5.86 -2.39 -1.03
C LEU A 95 -4.90 -1.22 -1.16
N THR A 96 -3.98 -1.09 -0.20
CA THR A 96 -2.99 0.00 -0.17
C THR A 96 -1.61 -0.57 -0.48
N PHE A 97 -1.01 -0.13 -1.58
CA PHE A 97 0.34 -0.50 -1.98
C PHE A 97 1.33 0.60 -1.58
N LYS A 98 2.22 0.31 -0.64
CA LYS A 98 3.25 1.26 -0.18
C LYS A 98 4.55 1.03 -0.95
N ASN A 99 5.09 2.08 -1.57
CA ASN A 99 6.30 2.03 -2.39
C ASN A 99 6.30 0.91 -3.46
N PRO A 100 5.25 0.80 -4.30
CA PRO A 100 5.18 -0.25 -5.32
C PRO A 100 6.34 -0.18 -6.31
N LYS A 101 6.89 -1.34 -6.68
CA LYS A 101 7.93 -1.45 -7.71
C LYS A 101 7.41 -0.89 -9.05
N PRO A 102 8.30 -0.42 -9.96
CA PRO A 102 7.90 0.18 -11.24
C PRO A 102 6.91 -0.65 -12.08
N ALA A 103 7.04 -1.97 -12.07
CA ALA A 103 6.12 -2.85 -12.79
C ALA A 103 4.72 -2.90 -12.16
N LEU A 104 4.64 -2.91 -10.82
CA LEU A 104 3.37 -2.84 -10.10
C LEU A 104 2.73 -1.45 -10.26
N LEU A 105 3.53 -0.38 -10.24
CA LEU A 105 3.06 0.98 -10.56
C LEU A 105 2.41 1.04 -11.93
N LYS A 106 3.05 0.46 -12.96
CA LYS A 106 2.49 0.40 -14.30
C LYS A 106 1.16 -0.35 -14.34
N ALA A 107 1.04 -1.47 -13.64
CA ALA A 107 -0.21 -2.22 -13.56
C ALA A 107 -1.30 -1.44 -12.80
N LEU A 108 -0.95 -0.72 -11.73
CA LEU A 108 -1.87 0.15 -11.01
C LEU A 108 -2.36 1.33 -11.87
N ALA A 109 -1.50 1.86 -12.75
CA ALA A 109 -1.83 2.93 -13.68
C ALA A 109 -2.94 2.54 -14.68
N GLU A 110 -3.13 1.24 -14.95
CA GLU A 110 -4.22 0.75 -15.81
C GLU A 110 -5.61 0.90 -15.13
N SER A 111 -5.63 0.98 -13.80
CA SER A 111 -6.85 1.14 -13.01
C SER A 111 -7.17 2.58 -12.61
N GLY A 112 -6.21 3.49 -12.69
CA GLY A 112 -6.37 4.87 -12.23
C GLY A 112 -5.05 5.61 -12.08
N SER A 113 -5.11 6.83 -11.60
CA SER A 113 -3.94 7.70 -11.43
C SER A 113 -3.01 7.17 -10.35
N VAL A 114 -1.71 7.07 -10.67
CA VAL A 114 -0.66 6.68 -9.71
C VAL A 114 0.28 7.85 -9.43
N PRO A 115 0.80 8.00 -8.19
CA PRO A 115 1.75 9.06 -7.87
C PRO A 115 3.01 8.97 -8.75
N GLY A 116 3.30 10.04 -9.50
CA GLY A 116 4.46 10.11 -10.40
C GLY A 116 4.18 9.79 -11.86
N ASP A 117 2.95 9.42 -12.23
CA ASP A 117 2.54 9.43 -13.63
C ASP A 117 2.39 10.88 -14.10
N ALA A 118 3.21 11.28 -15.08
CA ALA A 118 3.30 12.65 -15.59
C ALA A 118 2.10 13.02 -16.50
N GLN A 119 0.93 12.44 -16.24
CA GLN A 119 -0.25 12.57 -17.07
C GLN A 119 -1.50 13.07 -16.31
N ASP A 120 -1.32 13.58 -15.08
CA ASP A 120 -2.27 14.51 -14.45
C ASP A 120 -1.70 15.94 -14.38
N ILE A 121 -1.64 16.58 -15.54
CA ILE A 121 -1.83 18.03 -15.66
C ILE A 121 -3.07 18.20 -16.53
N GLY A 122 -4.26 18.26 -15.93
CA GLY A 122 -5.48 18.39 -16.73
C GLY A 122 -6.77 18.75 -16.01
N ASN A 123 -6.81 19.92 -15.34
CA ASN A 123 -7.81 21.00 -15.56
C ASN A 123 -8.22 21.75 -14.28
N GLY A 124 -7.79 23.01 -14.19
CA GLY A 124 -8.25 23.99 -13.21
C GLY A 124 -7.82 25.41 -13.58
N ALA A 125 -8.54 25.98 -14.55
CA ALA A 125 -8.59 27.38 -15.02
C ALA A 125 -7.71 28.48 -14.36
N GLY A 126 -6.98 29.23 -15.20
CA GLY A 126 -6.45 30.56 -14.87
C GLY A 126 -5.53 31.13 -15.96
N ALA A 127 -6.06 32.06 -16.77
CA ALA A 127 -5.46 32.65 -17.96
C ALA A 127 -4.24 33.57 -17.70
N SER A 128 -3.24 33.54 -18.61
CA SER A 128 -2.84 34.70 -19.43
C SER A 128 -1.63 34.42 -20.35
N ALA A 129 -1.92 34.39 -21.66
CA ALA A 129 -1.22 35.07 -22.76
C ALA A 129 0.34 35.19 -22.81
N SER A 130 0.88 34.60 -23.89
CA SER A 130 1.82 35.21 -24.87
C SER A 130 3.33 34.90 -24.84
N ALA A 131 3.81 34.57 -26.05
CA ALA A 131 5.16 34.70 -26.62
C ALA A 131 6.21 33.63 -26.23
N LYS A 132 6.59 32.70 -27.12
CA LYS A 132 7.47 32.83 -28.31
C LYS A 132 8.97 32.56 -27.98
N ARG A 133 9.54 31.62 -28.76
CA ARG A 133 10.96 31.45 -29.17
C ARG A 133 11.94 30.60 -28.30
N THR A 134 12.42 29.53 -28.96
CA THR A 134 13.82 29.08 -29.18
C THR A 134 14.75 28.74 -28.01
N ALA A 135 15.34 27.54 -28.14
CA ALA A 135 16.75 27.17 -27.93
C ALA A 135 17.36 27.19 -26.51
N ASP A 136 18.05 26.06 -26.24
CA ASP A 136 19.25 25.87 -25.40
C ASP A 136 19.22 26.09 -23.87
N SER A 137 19.56 25.01 -23.17
CA SER A 137 20.45 24.88 -22.01
C SER A 137 20.59 26.06 -21.03
N HIS A 138 20.01 25.94 -19.82
CA HIS A 138 20.69 25.94 -18.51
C HIS A 138 19.71 26.19 -17.33
N LYS A 139 19.72 25.24 -16.37
CA LYS A 139 19.78 25.43 -14.91
C LYS A 139 19.31 26.78 -14.31
N SER A 140 18.12 26.82 -13.70
CA SER A 140 17.90 27.30 -12.31
C SER A 140 16.45 26.97 -11.87
N LYS A 141 16.23 26.16 -10.83
CA LYS A 141 16.12 26.53 -9.40
C LYS A 141 14.77 27.20 -9.06
N LYS A 142 13.79 26.39 -8.64
CA LYS A 142 12.64 26.84 -7.82
C LYS A 142 12.73 26.12 -6.47
N LYS A 143 12.99 26.92 -5.44
CA LYS A 143 13.20 26.57 -4.01
C LYS A 143 11.84 26.42 -3.35
N GLY A 144 11.60 25.35 -2.58
CA GLY A 144 10.36 25.30 -1.79
C GLY A 144 10.09 24.16 -0.81
N THR A 145 10.63 22.94 -0.94
CA THR A 145 10.55 21.91 0.11
C THR A 145 11.70 20.94 -0.10
N LYS A 146 12.62 20.87 0.87
CA LYS A 146 13.72 19.91 0.83
C LYS A 146 13.06 18.53 0.88
N THR A 147 13.12 17.78 -0.22
CA THR A 147 12.85 16.35 -0.21
C THR A 147 13.86 15.73 0.75
N ILE A 148 13.42 15.41 1.96
CA ILE A 148 14.24 14.77 2.98
C ILE A 148 14.53 13.36 2.48
N ASP A 149 15.81 13.03 2.40
CA ASP A 149 16.29 11.73 1.96
C ASP A 149 16.17 10.75 3.13
N MET A 150 15.13 9.90 3.10
CA MET A 150 14.80 9.00 4.21
C MET A 150 15.89 7.98 4.50
N ASP A 151 16.62 7.55 3.46
CA ASP A 151 17.73 6.62 3.60
C ASP A 151 18.88 7.29 4.37
N LYS A 152 19.20 8.54 4.04
CA LYS A 152 20.19 9.32 4.80
C LYS A 152 19.75 9.62 6.22
N LEU A 153 18.45 9.81 6.46
CA LEU A 153 17.92 10.01 7.81
C LEU A 153 18.13 8.75 8.65
N ALA A 154 17.80 7.58 8.11
CA ALA A 154 18.00 6.30 8.76
C ALA A 154 19.48 6.03 9.06
N ASP A 155 20.35 6.25 8.07
CA ASP A 155 21.81 6.13 8.23
C ASP A 155 22.35 7.08 9.30
N GLY A 156 21.83 8.30 9.37
CA GLY A 156 22.25 9.29 10.35
C GLY A 156 21.78 8.95 11.77
N LEU A 157 20.56 8.43 11.92
CA LEU A 157 20.03 7.97 13.20
C LEU A 157 20.87 6.84 13.80
N GLN A 158 21.36 5.91 12.99
CA GLN A 158 22.24 4.82 13.43
C GLN A 158 23.64 5.29 13.87
N LYS A 159 24.06 6.50 13.47
CA LYS A 159 25.38 7.07 13.78
C LYS A 159 25.36 7.98 15.01
N LEU A 160 24.19 8.22 15.61
CA LEU A 160 24.06 9.05 16.81
C LEU A 160 24.68 8.37 18.03
N GLN A 161 25.23 9.19 18.93
CA GLN A 161 25.72 8.74 20.23
C GLN A 161 24.54 8.49 21.18
N GLU A 162 24.77 7.77 22.28
CA GLU A 162 23.73 7.39 23.26
C GLU A 162 22.91 8.59 23.77
N ASP A 163 23.58 9.70 24.11
CA ASP A 163 22.92 10.95 24.56
C ASP A 163 22.01 11.55 23.47
N ASP A 164 22.41 11.46 22.20
CA ASP A 164 21.64 11.98 21.08
C ASP A 164 20.46 11.06 20.71
N LEU A 165 20.61 9.75 20.91
CA LEU A 165 19.52 8.78 20.72
C LEU A 165 18.39 9.01 21.73
N LEU A 166 18.72 9.31 23.00
CA LEU A 166 17.71 9.66 24.01
C LEU A 166 16.90 10.90 23.60
N GLN A 167 17.57 11.91 23.03
CA GLN A 167 16.90 13.10 22.53
C GLN A 167 15.96 12.79 21.36
N VAL A 168 16.34 11.88 20.45
CA VAL A 168 15.48 11.41 19.37
C VAL A 168 14.24 10.68 19.89
N VAL A 169 14.42 9.77 20.85
CA VAL A 169 13.30 9.03 21.48
C VAL A 169 12.31 10.01 22.11
N GLN A 170 12.82 11.02 22.81
CA GLN A 170 12.00 12.08 23.40
C GLN A 170 11.24 12.88 22.33
N MET A 171 11.91 13.32 21.27
CA MET A 171 11.28 14.04 20.15
C MET A 171 10.15 13.23 19.51
N VAL A 172 10.35 11.92 19.33
CA VAL A 172 9.34 11.01 18.78
C VAL A 172 8.17 10.86 19.75
N HIS A 173 8.42 10.71 21.05
CA HIS A 173 7.36 10.60 22.06
C HIS A 173 6.49 11.87 22.17
N ASP A 174 7.12 13.04 22.11
CA ASP A 174 6.44 14.33 22.27
C ASP A 174 5.62 14.74 21.04
N ASN A 175 5.96 14.22 19.87
CA ASN A 175 5.37 14.63 18.59
C ASN A 175 4.79 13.45 17.78
N LYS A 176 4.58 12.29 18.41
CA LYS A 176 3.91 11.15 17.75
C LYS A 176 2.47 11.48 17.40
N ALA A 177 2.02 10.96 16.28
CA ALA A 177 0.62 10.98 15.86
C ALA A 177 -0.02 9.60 16.04
N PRO A 178 -1.36 9.47 15.97
CA PRO A 178 -2.06 8.18 16.16
C PRO A 178 -1.67 7.10 15.15
N ASP A 179 -1.14 7.49 13.99
CA ASP A 179 -0.64 6.65 12.92
C ASP A 179 0.87 6.33 13.03
N THR A 180 1.57 6.93 14.00
CA THR A 180 3.00 6.70 14.25
C THR A 180 3.25 5.34 14.89
N TYR A 181 4.05 4.52 14.23
CA TYR A 181 4.44 3.20 14.72
C TYR A 181 5.79 3.25 15.43
N ILE A 182 5.76 2.93 16.73
CA ILE A 182 6.92 2.84 17.61
C ILE A 182 6.81 1.53 18.40
N LYS A 183 7.88 0.75 18.43
CA LYS A 183 8.00 -0.43 19.29
C LYS A 183 9.18 -0.21 20.24
N ASN A 184 8.88 -0.20 21.53
CA ASN A 184 9.88 -0.05 22.59
C ASN A 184 10.10 -1.40 23.26
N ASP A 185 11.29 -1.96 23.12
CA ASP A 185 11.72 -3.20 23.78
C ASP A 185 12.61 -2.84 24.98
N VAL A 186 11.98 -2.68 26.15
CA VAL A 186 12.63 -2.20 27.37
C VAL A 186 13.56 -3.26 27.97
N GLU A 187 13.32 -4.55 27.69
CA GLU A 187 14.15 -5.65 28.20
C GLU A 187 15.46 -5.81 27.42
N GLN A 188 15.44 -5.51 26.11
CA GLN A 188 16.63 -5.52 25.25
C GLN A 188 17.27 -4.13 25.10
N GLY A 189 16.63 -3.06 25.58
CA GLY A 189 17.08 -1.68 25.38
C GLY A 189 16.97 -1.22 23.92
N GLU A 190 16.11 -1.84 23.12
CA GLU A 190 15.96 -1.56 21.69
C GLU A 190 14.75 -0.67 21.41
N PHE A 191 14.98 0.44 20.71
CA PHE A 191 13.95 1.35 20.27
C PHE A 191 13.77 1.27 18.75
N HIS A 192 12.61 0.77 18.31
CA HIS A 192 12.25 0.67 16.90
C HIS A 192 11.24 1.74 16.53
N VAL A 193 11.55 2.53 15.50
CA VAL A 193 10.67 3.57 14.98
C VAL A 193 10.57 3.45 13.46
N ASP A 194 9.35 3.48 12.94
CA ASP A 194 9.13 3.52 11.49
C ASP A 194 9.08 4.97 11.01
N LEU A 195 10.16 5.41 10.32
CA LEU A 195 10.32 6.78 9.84
C LEU A 195 9.22 7.22 8.86
N TYR A 196 8.59 6.28 8.14
CA TYR A 196 7.51 6.59 7.18
C TYR A 196 6.14 6.75 7.84
N THR A 197 6.04 6.46 9.14
CA THR A 197 4.83 6.67 9.94
C THR A 197 4.91 7.94 10.79
N LEU A 198 6.03 8.64 10.74
CA LEU A 198 6.22 9.89 11.46
C LEU A 198 5.58 11.04 10.66
N PRO A 199 4.92 12.00 11.33
CA PRO A 199 4.43 13.19 10.66
C PRO A 199 5.56 13.95 9.95
N ASP A 200 5.28 14.57 8.80
CA ASP A 200 6.27 15.35 8.02
C ASP A 200 7.01 16.40 8.89
N ALA A 201 6.30 17.00 9.85
CA ALA A 201 6.88 17.94 10.80
C ALA A 201 7.95 17.28 11.69
N LEU A 202 7.68 16.06 12.18
CA LEU A 202 8.61 15.28 13.00
C LEU A 202 9.79 14.77 12.16
N ILE A 203 9.54 14.27 10.94
CA ILE A 203 10.59 13.87 10.01
C ILE A 203 11.56 15.03 9.75
N LYS A 204 11.04 16.24 9.56
CA LYS A 204 11.85 17.44 9.37
C LYS A 204 12.67 17.79 10.62
N MET A 205 12.08 17.71 11.80
CA MET A 205 12.81 17.96 13.06
C MET A 205 13.92 16.94 13.27
N LEU A 206 13.65 15.66 13.04
CA LEU A 206 14.64 14.59 13.12
C LEU A 206 15.75 14.78 12.10
N TRP A 207 15.43 15.15 10.86
CA TRP A 207 16.42 15.45 9.84
C TRP A 207 17.34 16.60 10.22
N GLU A 208 16.79 17.72 10.68
CA GLU A 208 17.59 18.86 11.12
C GLU A 208 18.47 18.51 12.34
N TYR A 209 17.93 17.74 13.29
CA TYR A 209 18.67 17.28 14.45
C TYR A 209 19.82 16.33 14.06
N VAL A 210 19.53 15.29 13.29
CA VAL A 210 20.52 14.29 12.83
C VAL A 210 21.60 14.94 11.99
N THR A 211 21.25 15.82 11.04
CA THR A 211 22.23 16.54 10.22
C THR A 211 23.10 17.50 11.04
N SER A 212 22.61 17.99 12.19
CA SER A 212 23.41 18.84 13.08
C SER A 212 24.42 18.07 13.93
N LYS A 213 24.25 16.74 14.06
CA LYS A 213 25.06 15.86 14.91
C LYS A 213 25.98 14.95 14.09
N VAL A 214 25.52 14.53 12.92
CA VAL A 214 26.30 13.77 11.95
C VAL A 214 26.90 14.77 10.98
N GLU A 215 28.16 15.14 11.21
CA GLU A 215 28.95 15.96 10.30
C GLU A 215 28.96 15.27 8.91
N VAL A 216 28.40 15.93 7.89
CA VAL A 216 28.48 15.50 6.48
C VAL A 216 29.67 16.19 5.82
#